data_AF-A0A6H9LQG6-F1
#
_entry.id   AF-A0A6H9LQG6-F1
#
_cell.length_a   1.000
_cell.length_b   1.000
_cell.length_c   1.000
_cell.angle_alpha   90.00
_cell.angle_beta   90.00
_cell.angle_gamma   90.00
#
_symmetry.space_group_name_H-M   'P 1'
#
loop_
_entity.id
_entity.type
_entity.pdbx_description
1 polymer ?
#
loop_
_entity_poly.entity_id
_entity_poly.type
_entity_poly.pdbx_seq_one_letter_code
_entity_poly.pdbx_strand_id
1 'polypeptide(L)'
;MSNQQSLQSLETLLEKFLDQVVNLKEQKLSVLEGINRLDDITSMSGQGVEITDHIGEWFADHNRWLTDNSLRKSEFNRISEMLSNIKSELEKEGLASPAQKKISTEIDRWQNNPIKIDKSKPTRMTLSRPPEVSETEKTPQADTISLFIKKLSKMSSMFVDSADSKQHILSVLEELLKKTGTEANKDALILSAFIIYYLKQNGYKVDPYVKKLKEAETLFKKGALHA
;
A
#
# COMPACT_ATOMS: atom_id res chain seq x y z
N MET A 1 15.87 -24.27 -29.60
CA MET A 1 16.17 -23.84 -28.21
C MET A 1 16.33 -25.10 -27.40
N SER A 2 17.57 -25.45 -27.04
CA SER A 2 17.89 -26.77 -26.46
C SER A 2 17.32 -26.89 -25.04
N ASN A 3 16.75 -28.04 -24.68
CA ASN A 3 16.25 -28.33 -23.33
C ASN A 3 17.28 -28.01 -22.23
N GLN A 4 18.58 -28.07 -22.54
CA GLN A 4 19.66 -27.65 -21.62
C GLN A 4 19.66 -26.15 -21.31
N GLN A 5 19.32 -25.28 -22.27
CA GLN A 5 19.23 -23.83 -22.04
C GLN A 5 18.03 -23.48 -21.15
N SER A 6 16.91 -24.20 -21.31
CA SER A 6 15.75 -24.06 -20.43
C SER A 6 16.03 -24.52 -19.00
N LEU A 7 16.78 -25.62 -18.83
CA LEU A 7 17.19 -26.11 -17.50
C LEU A 7 18.17 -25.13 -16.82
N GLN A 8 19.19 -24.64 -17.52
CA GLN A 8 20.13 -23.64 -16.98
C GLN A 8 19.43 -22.32 -16.61
N SER A 9 18.47 -21.87 -17.41
CA SER A 9 17.67 -20.68 -17.07
C SER A 9 16.79 -20.91 -15.85
N LEU A 10 16.28 -22.13 -15.64
CA LEU A 10 15.48 -22.47 -14.47
C LEU A 10 16.37 -22.54 -13.21
N GLU A 11 17.55 -23.14 -13.32
CA GLU A 11 18.56 -23.21 -12.26
C GLU A 11 19.00 -21.81 -11.83
N THR A 12 19.34 -20.93 -12.77
CA THR A 12 19.70 -19.53 -12.48
C THR A 12 18.55 -18.76 -11.83
N LEU A 13 17.30 -19.05 -12.22
CA LEU A 13 16.12 -18.41 -11.63
C LEU A 13 15.88 -18.91 -10.20
N LEU A 14 16.07 -20.21 -9.96
CA LEU A 14 15.97 -20.82 -8.65
C LEU A 14 17.06 -20.32 -7.71
N GLU A 15 18.31 -20.22 -8.16
CA GLU A 15 19.40 -19.63 -7.37
C GLU A 15 19.09 -18.19 -6.99
N LYS A 16 18.71 -17.35 -7.96
CA LYS A 16 18.31 -15.96 -7.68
C LYS A 16 17.12 -15.85 -6.73
N PHE A 17 16.15 -16.77 -6.86
CA PHE A 17 15.02 -16.80 -5.97
C PHE A 17 15.44 -17.20 -4.55
N LEU A 18 16.28 -18.23 -4.40
CA LEU A 18 16.79 -18.68 -3.11
C LEU A 18 17.63 -17.59 -2.45
N ASP A 19 18.53 -16.94 -3.18
CA ASP A 19 19.31 -15.81 -2.69
C ASP A 19 18.40 -14.67 -2.22
N GLN A 20 17.37 -14.32 -2.98
CA GLN A 20 16.41 -13.31 -2.56
C GLN A 20 15.63 -13.71 -1.30
N VAL A 21 15.21 -14.97 -1.20
CA VAL A 21 14.50 -15.46 -0.02
C VAL A 21 15.40 -15.49 1.21
N VAL A 22 16.65 -15.94 1.07
CA VAL A 22 17.64 -15.95 2.16
C VAL A 22 17.90 -14.53 2.63
N ASN A 23 18.20 -13.59 1.73
CA ASN A 23 18.41 -12.19 2.09
C ASN A 23 17.19 -11.58 2.82
N LEU A 24 15.97 -11.85 2.35
CA LEU A 24 14.75 -11.39 3.02
C LEU A 24 14.57 -12.00 4.41
N LYS A 25 14.95 -13.26 4.59
CA LYS A 25 14.85 -13.96 5.88
C LYS A 25 15.92 -13.49 6.85
N GLU A 26 17.15 -13.27 6.40
CA GLU A 26 18.25 -12.72 7.19
C GLU A 26 17.92 -11.31 7.66
N GLN A 27 17.41 -10.44 6.79
CA GLN A 27 16.95 -9.10 7.17
C GLN A 27 15.86 -9.19 8.25
N LYS A 28 14.88 -10.08 8.07
CA LYS A 28 13.82 -10.27 9.08
C LYS A 28 14.37 -10.79 10.41
N LEU A 29 15.33 -11.71 10.37
CA LEU A 29 15.95 -12.27 11.57
C LEU A 29 16.75 -11.21 12.32
N SER A 30 17.52 -10.39 11.61
CA SER A 30 18.25 -9.25 12.16
C SER A 30 17.30 -8.26 12.86
N VAL A 31 16.13 -7.97 12.26
CA VAL A 31 15.10 -7.13 12.90
C VAL A 31 14.59 -7.76 14.20
N LEU A 32 14.30 -9.07 14.20
CA LEU A 32 13.83 -9.76 15.39
C LEU A 32 14.89 -9.82 16.49
N GLU A 33 16.15 -10.06 16.14
CA GLU A 33 17.26 -10.08 17.10
C GLU A 33 17.43 -8.71 17.74
N GLY A 34 17.42 -7.62 16.96
CA GLY A 34 17.51 -6.27 17.54
C GLY A 34 16.29 -5.91 18.40
N ILE A 35 15.08 -6.37 18.07
CA ILE A 35 13.91 -6.20 18.96
C ILE A 35 14.08 -6.99 20.26
N ASN A 36 14.57 -8.23 20.21
CA ASN A 36 14.80 -9.03 21.41
C ASN A 36 15.88 -8.40 22.30
N ARG A 37 16.97 -7.91 21.71
CA ARG A 37 18.00 -7.15 22.46
C ARG A 37 17.41 -5.90 23.11
N LEU A 38 16.51 -5.19 22.43
CA LEU A 38 15.83 -4.04 23.01
C LEU A 38 14.91 -4.45 24.19
N ASP A 39 14.25 -5.61 24.07
CA ASP A 39 13.40 -6.20 25.11
C ASP A 39 14.22 -6.56 26.37
N ASP A 40 15.42 -7.13 26.17
CA ASP A 40 16.38 -7.43 27.23
C ASP A 40 16.84 -6.14 27.93
N ILE A 41 17.15 -5.10 27.15
CA ILE A 41 17.54 -3.76 27.64
C ILE A 41 16.39 -3.13 28.47
N THR A 42 15.14 -3.21 28.01
CA THR A 42 13.97 -2.77 28.80
C THR A 42 13.79 -3.60 30.07
N SER A 43 14.09 -4.89 30.04
CA SER A 43 13.97 -5.74 31.23
C SER A 43 15.04 -5.39 32.28
N MET A 44 16.26 -5.06 31.83
CA MET A 44 17.34 -4.56 32.68
C MET A 44 17.02 -3.17 33.24
N SER A 45 16.25 -2.34 32.52
CA SER A 45 15.83 -1.02 32.98
C SER A 45 15.00 -1.07 34.25
N GLY A 46 14.08 -2.02 34.34
CA GLY A 46 13.26 -2.22 35.54
C GLY A 46 14.05 -2.69 36.77
N GLN A 47 15.31 -3.10 36.60
CA GLN A 47 16.16 -3.66 37.66
C GLN A 47 17.18 -2.65 38.22
N GLY A 48 17.21 -1.40 37.71
CA GLY A 48 18.10 -0.34 38.20
C GLY A 48 19.58 -0.52 37.80
N VAL A 49 19.84 -1.23 36.70
CA VAL A 49 21.17 -1.36 36.10
C VAL A 49 21.41 -0.18 35.17
N GLU A 50 22.62 0.38 35.14
CA GLU A 50 22.96 1.48 34.22
C GLU A 50 22.93 1.00 32.76
N ILE A 51 21.91 1.43 32.02
CA ILE A 51 21.57 0.92 30.67
C ILE A 51 22.14 1.80 29.56
N THR A 52 22.67 2.96 29.95
CA THR A 52 23.07 4.06 29.07
C THR A 52 23.98 3.58 27.93
N ASP A 53 24.90 2.66 28.22
CA ASP A 53 25.82 2.11 27.23
C ASP A 53 25.16 1.10 26.30
N HIS A 54 24.33 0.20 26.83
CA HIS A 54 23.64 -0.83 26.06
C HIS A 54 22.63 -0.25 25.06
N ILE A 55 21.88 0.78 25.47
CA ILE A 55 20.96 1.45 24.55
C ILE A 55 21.70 2.31 23.53
N GLY A 56 22.84 2.90 23.91
CA GLY A 56 23.71 3.63 22.98
C GLY A 56 24.26 2.71 21.87
N GLU A 57 24.75 1.53 22.24
CA GLU A 57 25.21 0.49 21.31
C GLU A 57 24.07 0.02 20.41
N TRP A 58 22.88 -0.22 20.97
CA TRP A 58 21.70 -0.58 20.20
C TRP A 58 21.34 0.49 19.13
N PHE A 59 21.37 1.78 19.49
CA PHE A 59 21.12 2.84 18.51
C PHE A 59 22.18 2.91 17.41
N ALA A 60 23.46 2.65 17.75
CA ALA A 60 24.55 2.64 16.78
C ALA A 60 24.36 1.55 15.71
N ASP A 61 24.00 0.34 16.15
CA ASP A 61 23.80 -0.81 15.26
C ASP A 61 22.55 -0.66 14.36
N HIS A 62 21.50 -0.01 14.87
CA HIS A 62 20.18 0.01 14.24
C HIS A 62 19.78 1.35 13.61
N ASN A 63 20.68 2.34 13.55
CA ASN A 63 20.41 3.66 12.95
C ASN A 63 19.94 3.57 11.49
N ARG A 64 20.37 2.53 10.75
CA ARG A 64 19.97 2.29 9.35
C ARG A 64 18.50 1.92 9.20
N TRP A 65 17.84 1.41 10.24
CA TRP A 65 16.44 0.98 10.19
C TRP A 65 15.44 2.14 10.05
N LEU A 66 15.82 3.36 10.43
CA LEU A 66 15.01 4.55 10.16
C LEU A 66 15.06 4.98 8.68
N THR A 67 16.12 4.61 7.96
CA THR A 67 16.34 4.96 6.55
C THR A 67 15.94 3.83 5.61
N ASP A 68 16.16 2.57 6.00
CA ASP A 68 15.77 1.40 5.23
C ASP A 68 14.32 1.03 5.52
N ASN A 69 13.57 0.70 4.47
CA ASN A 69 12.17 0.26 4.54
C ASN A 69 12.05 -1.20 5.06
N SER A 70 12.96 -1.62 5.94
CA SER A 70 13.07 -2.97 6.50
C SER A 70 12.06 -3.22 7.62
N LEU A 71 11.68 -2.16 8.36
CA LEU A 71 10.76 -2.24 9.48
C LEU A 71 9.29 -2.20 9.02
N ARG A 72 8.48 -3.15 9.51
CA ARG A 72 7.01 -3.05 9.41
C ARG A 72 6.49 -2.06 10.44
N LYS A 73 5.33 -1.46 10.15
CA LYS A 73 4.64 -0.55 11.08
C LYS A 73 4.42 -1.16 12.47
N SER A 74 4.07 -2.44 12.54
CA SER A 74 3.88 -3.15 13.81
C SER A 74 5.16 -3.29 14.63
N GLU A 75 6.28 -3.56 13.95
CA GLU A 75 7.61 -3.72 14.57
C GLU A 75 8.11 -2.37 15.10
N PHE A 76 7.95 -1.31 14.29
CA PHE A 76 8.24 0.05 14.70
C PHE A 76 7.43 0.51 15.90
N ASN A 77 6.12 0.21 15.93
CA ASN A 77 5.29 0.55 17.08
C ASN A 77 5.76 -0.16 18.35
N ARG A 78 6.15 -1.45 18.27
CA ARG A 78 6.71 -2.20 19.41
C ARG A 78 8.02 -1.58 19.91
N ILE A 79 8.93 -1.23 18.98
CA ILE A 79 10.18 -0.53 19.31
C ILE A 79 9.89 0.82 19.96
N SER A 80 8.95 1.60 19.42
CA SER A 80 8.59 2.91 19.95
C SER A 80 8.00 2.83 21.36
N GLU A 81 7.22 1.79 21.66
CA GLU A 81 6.69 1.53 22.99
C GLU A 81 7.81 1.17 23.97
N MET A 82 8.71 0.26 23.59
CA MET A 82 9.90 -0.10 24.38
C MET A 82 10.78 1.13 24.65
N LEU A 83 11.10 1.93 23.64
CA LEU A 83 11.89 3.14 23.80
C LEU A 83 11.20 4.19 24.67
N SER A 84 9.86 4.29 24.62
CA SER A 84 9.11 5.19 25.50
C SER A 84 9.19 4.74 26.96
N ASN A 85 9.16 3.43 27.22
CA ASN A 85 9.33 2.87 28.55
C ASN A 85 10.74 3.18 29.08
N ILE A 86 11.78 2.98 28.27
CA ILE A 86 13.16 3.30 28.65
C ILE A 86 13.31 4.80 28.94
N LYS A 87 12.73 5.67 28.10
CA LYS A 87 12.72 7.12 28.35
C LYS A 87 12.09 7.46 29.70
N SER A 88 10.95 6.84 30.03
CA SER A 88 10.26 7.08 31.29
C SER A 88 11.06 6.60 32.51
N GLU A 89 11.81 5.50 32.39
CA GLU A 89 12.69 5.01 33.47
C GLU A 89 13.93 5.92 33.63
N LEU A 90 14.54 6.36 32.52
CA LEU A 90 15.67 7.31 32.55
C LEU A 90 15.29 8.67 33.17
N GLU A 91 14.07 9.15 32.94
CA GLU A 91 13.57 10.39 33.54
C GLU A 91 13.31 10.25 35.06
N LYS A 92 12.97 9.04 35.55
CA LYS A 92 12.79 8.77 36.98
C LYS A 92 14.11 8.75 37.75
N GLU A 93 15.22 8.37 37.11
CA GLU A 93 16.55 8.33 37.74
C GLU A 93 17.15 9.72 38.06
N GLY A 94 16.49 10.81 37.66
CA GLY A 94 16.62 12.14 38.29
C GLY A 94 17.97 12.85 38.18
N LEU A 95 19.00 12.22 37.63
CA LEU A 95 20.34 12.78 37.43
C LEU A 95 20.66 12.83 35.94
N ALA A 96 20.19 13.89 35.26
CA ALA A 96 20.31 14.08 33.81
C ALA A 96 21.78 14.16 33.34
N SER A 97 22.42 13.00 33.23
CA SER A 97 23.75 12.82 32.66
C SER A 97 23.74 13.25 31.19
N PRO A 98 24.84 13.84 30.66
CA PRO A 98 24.93 14.19 29.24
C PRO A 98 24.61 13.03 28.30
N ALA A 99 24.90 11.79 28.72
CA ALA A 99 24.60 10.58 27.96
C ALA A 99 23.09 10.29 27.91
N GLN A 100 22.37 10.44 29.02
CA GLN A 100 20.92 10.28 29.07
C GLN A 100 20.19 11.31 28.18
N LYS A 101 20.70 12.55 28.11
CA LYS A 101 20.16 13.58 27.20
C LYS A 101 20.36 13.22 25.73
N LYS A 102 21.46 12.58 25.36
CA LYS A 102 21.68 12.11 23.99
C LYS A 102 20.72 10.98 23.62
N ILE A 103 20.52 10.05 24.56
CA ILE A 103 19.58 8.94 24.38
C ILE A 103 18.15 9.46 24.25
N SER A 104 17.72 10.40 25.09
CA SER A 104 16.37 10.98 24.97
C SER A 104 16.18 11.71 23.64
N THR A 105 17.20 12.41 23.12
CA THR A 105 17.12 13.04 21.80
C THR A 105 17.05 12.02 20.65
N GLU A 106 17.73 10.87 20.75
CA GLU A 106 17.61 9.81 19.75
C GLU A 106 16.26 9.10 19.84
N ILE A 107 15.73 8.87 21.05
CA ILE A 107 14.36 8.34 21.23
C ILE A 107 13.35 9.30 20.61
N ASP A 108 13.49 10.60 20.82
CA ASP A 108 12.62 11.61 20.21
C ASP A 108 12.76 11.64 18.69
N ARG A 109 13.96 11.45 18.14
CA ARG A 109 14.19 11.31 16.70
C ARG A 109 13.48 10.07 16.15
N TRP A 110 13.50 8.96 16.88
CA TRP A 110 12.80 7.73 16.51
C TRP A 110 11.28 7.90 16.55
N GLN A 111 10.73 8.53 17.58
CA GLN A 111 9.28 8.77 17.70
C GLN A 111 8.76 9.77 16.66
N ASN A 112 9.53 10.83 16.37
CA ASN A 112 9.13 11.90 15.45
C ASN A 112 9.38 11.60 13.97
N ASN A 113 10.06 10.49 13.66
CA ASN A 113 10.26 10.01 12.29
C ASN A 113 9.43 8.75 12.07
N PRO A 114 8.07 8.85 12.06
CA PRO A 114 7.25 7.71 11.69
C PRO A 114 7.70 7.32 10.30
N ILE A 115 8.15 6.07 10.16
CA ILE A 115 8.57 5.45 8.90
C ILE A 115 7.74 6.07 7.79
N LYS A 116 8.40 6.69 6.81
CA LYS A 116 7.74 7.16 5.59
C LYS A 116 7.23 5.89 4.89
N ILE A 117 6.09 5.39 5.36
CA ILE A 117 5.37 4.29 4.76
C ILE A 117 5.10 4.80 3.37
N ASP A 118 5.84 4.21 2.44
CA ASP A 118 5.79 4.53 1.04
C ASP A 118 4.33 4.32 0.60
N LYS A 119 3.53 5.40 0.61
CA LYS A 119 2.13 5.42 0.17
C LYS A 119 2.01 5.05 -1.31
N SER A 120 3.15 4.82 -1.98
CA SER A 120 3.29 4.37 -3.37
C SER A 120 2.92 2.92 -3.59
N LYS A 121 2.86 2.06 -2.56
CA LYS A 121 2.27 0.72 -2.71
C LYS A 121 0.75 0.85 -2.68
N PRO A 122 0.02 0.52 -3.77
CA PRO A 122 -1.42 0.56 -3.77
C PRO A 122 -1.90 -0.42 -2.69
N THR A 123 -2.57 0.11 -1.66
CA THR A 123 -3.23 -0.69 -0.65
C THR A 123 -4.10 -1.69 -1.38
N ARG A 124 -3.74 -2.98 -1.29
CA ARG A 124 -4.53 -4.05 -1.90
C ARG A 124 -5.91 -3.96 -1.25
N MET A 125 -6.88 -3.41 -1.96
CA MET A 125 -8.24 -3.31 -1.47
C MET A 125 -8.83 -4.72 -1.45
N THR A 126 -8.59 -5.45 -0.37
CA THR A 126 -9.23 -6.73 -0.12
C THR A 126 -10.69 -6.45 0.21
N LEU A 127 -11.56 -6.67 -0.78
CA LEU A 127 -13.00 -6.73 -0.59
C LEU A 127 -13.28 -7.96 0.28
N SER A 128 -13.43 -7.76 1.59
CA SER A 128 -13.85 -8.80 2.51
C SER A 128 -15.37 -8.87 2.52
N ARG A 129 -15.94 -9.99 2.10
CA ARG A 129 -17.37 -10.25 2.19
C ARG A 129 -17.68 -10.82 3.58
N PRO A 130 -18.54 -10.19 4.40
CA PRO A 130 -19.04 -10.82 5.62
C PRO A 130 -19.89 -12.07 5.26
N PRO A 131 -19.92 -13.10 6.11
CA PRO A 131 -20.71 -14.30 5.87
C PRO A 131 -22.19 -13.95 5.65
N GLU A 132 -22.87 -14.71 4.77
CA GLU A 132 -24.31 -14.59 4.56
C GLU A 132 -25.05 -15.07 5.82
N VAL A 133 -25.17 -14.19 6.82
CA VAL A 133 -25.99 -14.47 8.00
C VAL A 133 -27.42 -14.09 7.68
N SER A 134 -28.26 -15.10 7.66
CA SER A 134 -29.71 -15.05 7.64
C SER A 134 -30.25 -14.07 8.69
N GLU A 135 -31.04 -13.11 8.23
CA GLU A 135 -32.18 -12.50 8.94
C GLU A 135 -32.00 -12.23 10.44
N THR A 136 -31.24 -11.21 10.83
CA THR A 136 -31.55 -10.39 12.02
C THR A 136 -30.59 -9.22 12.10
N GLU A 137 -30.94 -8.13 11.42
CA GLU A 137 -30.68 -6.73 11.80
C GLU A 137 -30.91 -5.85 10.57
N LYS A 138 -32.16 -5.40 10.42
CA LYS A 138 -32.56 -4.41 9.42
C LYS A 138 -31.95 -3.05 9.78
N THR A 139 -30.67 -2.85 9.47
CA THR A 139 -30.26 -1.53 9.00
C THR A 139 -30.77 -1.39 7.56
N PRO A 140 -31.29 -0.22 7.14
CA PRO A 140 -31.69 -0.02 5.76
C PRO A 140 -30.43 0.16 4.90
N GLN A 141 -29.60 -0.88 4.80
CA GLN A 141 -28.66 -0.97 3.69
C GLN A 141 -29.53 -1.06 2.44
N ALA A 142 -29.63 0.07 1.74
CA ALA A 142 -30.31 0.16 0.46
C ALA A 142 -29.88 -1.03 -0.39
N ASP A 143 -30.85 -1.81 -0.84
CA ASP A 143 -30.67 -3.03 -1.60
C ASP A 143 -29.59 -2.82 -2.68
N THR A 144 -28.40 -3.33 -2.40
CA THR A 144 -27.18 -3.06 -3.18
C THR A 144 -27.29 -3.66 -4.57
N ILE A 145 -28.10 -4.72 -4.71
CA ILE A 145 -28.46 -5.35 -5.97
C ILE A 145 -29.33 -4.39 -6.78
N SER A 146 -30.39 -3.83 -6.19
CA SER A 146 -31.25 -2.83 -6.85
C SER A 146 -30.47 -1.56 -7.26
N LEU A 147 -29.52 -1.09 -6.45
CA LEU A 147 -28.65 0.04 -6.80
C LEU A 147 -27.71 -0.30 -7.97
N PHE A 148 -27.17 -1.52 -8.00
CA PHE A 148 -26.33 -2.00 -9.10
C PHE A 148 -27.13 -2.12 -10.40
N ILE A 149 -28.33 -2.71 -10.35
CA ILE A 149 -29.22 -2.84 -11.50
C ILE A 149 -29.57 -1.46 -12.05
N LYS A 150 -29.94 -0.48 -11.20
CA LYS A 150 -30.22 0.89 -11.65
C LYS A 150 -29.03 1.54 -12.36
N LYS A 151 -27.81 1.37 -11.83
CA LYS A 151 -26.59 1.88 -12.47
C LYS A 151 -26.33 1.19 -13.81
N LEU A 152 -26.55 -0.12 -13.89
CA LEU A 152 -26.36 -0.88 -15.11
C LEU A 152 -27.38 -0.49 -16.18
N SER A 153 -28.66 -0.32 -15.82
CA SER A 153 -29.70 0.18 -16.73
C SER A 153 -29.36 1.58 -17.25
N LYS A 154 -28.85 2.47 -16.40
CA LYS A 154 -28.40 3.82 -16.82
C LYS A 154 -27.22 3.77 -17.78
N MET A 155 -26.24 2.89 -17.53
CA MET A 155 -25.11 2.70 -18.44
C MET A 155 -25.55 2.08 -19.77
N SER A 156 -26.51 1.15 -19.73
CA SER A 156 -27.07 0.52 -20.92
C SER A 156 -27.86 1.51 -21.77
N SER A 157 -28.67 2.37 -21.17
CA SER A 157 -29.39 3.41 -21.91
C SER A 157 -28.41 4.38 -22.57
N MET A 158 -27.38 4.82 -21.84
CA MET A 158 -26.34 5.70 -22.38
C MET A 158 -25.56 5.08 -23.54
N PHE A 159 -25.34 3.76 -23.50
CA PHE A 159 -24.74 3.02 -24.60
C PHE A 159 -25.67 2.97 -25.82
N VAL A 160 -26.96 2.66 -25.63
CA VAL A 160 -27.96 2.64 -26.71
C VAL A 160 -28.09 4.02 -27.36
N ASP A 161 -28.21 5.09 -26.58
CA ASP A 161 -28.29 6.48 -27.08
C ASP A 161 -27.05 6.88 -27.90
N SER A 162 -25.88 6.32 -27.57
CA SER A 162 -24.62 6.58 -28.28
C SER A 162 -24.38 5.61 -29.46
N ALA A 163 -25.12 4.50 -29.50
CA ALA A 163 -25.02 3.45 -30.52
C ALA A 163 -26.02 3.63 -31.66
N ASP A 164 -27.16 4.29 -31.42
CA ASP A 164 -28.27 4.46 -32.38
C ASP A 164 -27.85 5.12 -33.72
N SER A 165 -26.71 5.80 -33.77
CA SER A 165 -26.20 6.45 -34.99
C SER A 165 -24.96 5.78 -35.62
N LYS A 166 -24.45 4.67 -35.07
CA LYS A 166 -23.10 4.15 -35.43
C LYS A 166 -23.03 2.62 -35.54
N GLN A 167 -22.49 2.14 -36.67
CA GLN A 167 -22.31 0.70 -36.95
C GLN A 167 -21.10 0.07 -36.23
N HIS A 168 -20.15 0.87 -35.72
CA HIS A 168 -18.92 0.37 -35.12
C HIS A 168 -18.72 0.84 -33.68
N ILE A 169 -18.32 -0.10 -32.82
CA ILE A 169 -18.08 0.11 -31.39
C ILE A 169 -16.93 1.11 -31.11
N LEU A 170 -16.00 1.28 -32.06
CA LEU A 170 -14.92 2.26 -31.99
C LEU A 170 -15.45 3.70 -32.14
N SER A 171 -16.44 3.91 -33.00
CA SER A 171 -17.07 5.21 -33.20
C SER A 171 -17.90 5.62 -31.97
N VAL A 172 -18.47 4.63 -31.27
CA VAL A 172 -19.15 4.81 -29.97
C VAL A 172 -18.12 5.15 -28.89
N LEU A 173 -16.98 4.45 -28.86
CA LEU A 173 -15.89 4.72 -27.93
C LEU A 173 -15.33 6.14 -28.09
N GLU A 174 -15.13 6.62 -29.32
CA GLU A 174 -14.64 7.98 -29.56
C GLU A 174 -15.61 9.06 -29.11
N GLU A 175 -16.91 8.83 -29.27
CA GLU A 175 -17.93 9.77 -28.78
C GLU A 175 -18.02 9.77 -27.26
N LEU A 176 -17.93 8.59 -26.63
CA LEU A 176 -17.89 8.49 -25.18
C LEU A 176 -16.62 9.15 -24.62
N LEU A 177 -15.47 8.97 -25.25
CA LEU A 177 -14.23 9.65 -24.85
C LEU A 177 -14.34 11.17 -25.04
N LYS A 178 -14.96 11.64 -26.12
CA LYS A 178 -15.24 13.07 -26.32
C LYS A 178 -16.19 13.62 -25.24
N LYS A 179 -17.29 12.91 -24.96
CA LYS A 179 -18.24 13.26 -23.89
C LYS A 179 -17.57 13.25 -22.51
N THR A 180 -16.64 12.34 -22.23
CA THR A 180 -15.87 12.36 -20.97
C THR A 180 -14.93 13.56 -20.86
N GLY A 181 -14.34 14.00 -21.98
CA GLY A 181 -13.46 15.16 -22.01
C GLY A 181 -14.21 16.49 -21.88
N THR A 182 -15.45 16.56 -22.38
CA THR A 182 -16.25 17.80 -22.39
C THR A 182 -17.19 17.93 -21.19
N GLU A 183 -17.83 16.85 -20.75
CA GLU A 183 -18.88 16.87 -19.71
C GLU A 183 -18.43 16.25 -18.37
N ALA A 184 -17.20 15.76 -18.27
CA ALA A 184 -16.65 15.10 -17.07
C ALA A 184 -17.59 14.02 -16.49
N ASN A 185 -18.35 13.34 -17.36
CA ASN A 185 -19.35 12.37 -16.92
C ASN A 185 -18.68 11.06 -16.50
N LYS A 186 -18.76 10.74 -15.20
CA LYS A 186 -18.18 9.52 -14.60
C LYS A 186 -18.70 8.24 -15.25
N ASP A 187 -19.97 8.22 -15.63
CA ASP A 187 -20.60 7.03 -16.20
C ASP A 187 -20.09 6.75 -17.63
N ALA A 188 -19.80 7.80 -18.40
CA ALA A 188 -19.18 7.68 -19.73
C ALA A 188 -17.72 7.19 -19.66
N LEU A 189 -17.00 7.55 -18.59
CA LEU A 189 -15.62 7.11 -18.37
C LEU A 189 -15.58 5.62 -18.03
N ILE A 190 -16.51 5.17 -17.19
CA ILE A 190 -16.65 3.75 -16.84
C ILE A 190 -17.06 2.95 -18.07
N LEU A 191 -18.01 3.43 -18.87
CA LEU A 191 -18.47 2.75 -20.09
C LEU A 191 -17.35 2.66 -21.15
N SER A 192 -16.58 3.72 -21.35
CA SER A 192 -15.43 3.69 -22.27
C SER A 192 -14.33 2.74 -21.78
N ALA A 193 -14.08 2.65 -20.47
CA ALA A 193 -13.17 1.66 -19.90
C ALA A 193 -13.65 0.22 -20.14
N PHE A 194 -14.96 -0.06 -20.00
CA PHE A 194 -15.53 -1.37 -20.29
C PHE A 194 -15.41 -1.76 -21.77
N ILE A 195 -15.66 -0.84 -22.69
CA ILE A 195 -15.51 -1.08 -24.13
C ILE A 195 -14.05 -1.37 -24.49
N ILE A 196 -13.11 -0.60 -23.92
CA ILE A 196 -11.66 -0.83 -24.10
C ILE A 196 -11.25 -2.20 -23.57
N TYR A 197 -11.78 -2.62 -22.41
CA TYR A 197 -11.51 -3.94 -21.85
C TYR A 197 -12.01 -5.08 -22.77
N TYR A 198 -13.24 -4.95 -23.29
CA TYR A 198 -13.80 -5.91 -24.25
C TYR A 198 -12.97 -6.01 -25.54
N LEU A 199 -12.55 -4.86 -26.09
CA LEU A 199 -11.72 -4.82 -27.29
C LEU A 199 -10.33 -5.44 -27.05
N LYS A 200 -9.74 -5.21 -25.87
CA LYS A 200 -8.46 -5.82 -25.47
C LYS A 200 -8.57 -7.34 -25.34
N GLN A 201 -9.66 -7.84 -24.77
CA GLN A 201 -9.90 -9.28 -24.60
C GLN A 201 -10.04 -10.00 -25.96
N ASN A 202 -10.58 -9.32 -26.97
CA ASN A 202 -10.70 -9.82 -28.33
C ASN A 202 -9.45 -9.59 -29.20
N GLY A 203 -8.34 -9.14 -28.61
CA GLY A 203 -7.05 -9.00 -29.32
C GLY A 203 -6.89 -7.71 -30.15
N TYR A 204 -7.78 -6.74 -30.02
CA TYR A 204 -7.65 -5.45 -30.72
C TYR A 204 -6.57 -4.56 -30.07
N LYS A 205 -5.83 -3.82 -30.91
CA LYS A 205 -4.82 -2.84 -30.46
C LYS A 205 -5.51 -1.57 -29.95
N VAL A 206 -5.72 -1.49 -28.64
CA VAL A 206 -6.42 -0.38 -27.96
C VAL A 206 -5.50 0.66 -27.30
N ASP A 207 -4.18 0.53 -27.45
CA ASP A 207 -3.19 1.43 -26.85
C ASP A 207 -3.46 2.94 -27.02
N PRO A 208 -3.87 3.46 -28.19
CA PRO A 208 -4.17 4.90 -28.32
C PRO A 208 -5.41 5.31 -27.51
N TYR A 209 -6.40 4.43 -27.38
CA TYR A 209 -7.62 4.68 -26.61
C TYR A 209 -7.37 4.58 -25.10
N VAL A 210 -6.47 3.70 -24.67
CA VAL A 210 -6.03 3.60 -23.26
C VAL A 210 -5.28 4.87 -22.83
N LYS A 211 -4.45 5.45 -23.70
CA LYS A 211 -3.78 6.74 -23.42
C LYS A 211 -4.79 7.88 -23.26
N LYS A 212 -5.73 8.00 -24.20
CA LYS A 212 -6.82 9.00 -24.12
C LYS A 212 -7.71 8.83 -22.88
N LEU A 213 -7.99 7.58 -22.48
CA LEU A 213 -8.74 7.29 -21.25
C LEU A 213 -7.97 7.75 -20.01
N LYS A 214 -6.66 7.49 -19.94
CA LYS A 214 -5.80 7.95 -18.84
C LYS A 214 -5.71 9.47 -18.80
N GLU A 215 -5.62 10.14 -19.95
CA GLU A 215 -5.66 11.60 -20.03
C GLU A 215 -6.99 12.15 -19.48
N ALA A 216 -8.13 11.59 -19.91
CA ALA A 216 -9.45 11.95 -19.38
C ALA A 216 -9.58 11.68 -17.88
N GLU A 217 -9.03 10.57 -17.36
CA GLU A 217 -8.99 10.26 -15.93
C GLU A 217 -8.14 11.27 -15.14
N THR A 218 -6.98 11.67 -15.68
CA THR A 218 -6.12 12.67 -15.03
C THR A 218 -6.76 14.05 -15.00
N LEU A 219 -7.49 14.44 -16.06
CA LEU A 219 -8.27 15.67 -16.08
C LEU A 219 -9.40 15.62 -15.06
N PHE A 220 -10.08 14.47 -14.94
CA PHE A 220 -11.10 14.27 -13.92
C PHE A 220 -10.54 14.37 -12.48
N LYS A 221 -9.41 13.72 -12.21
CA LYS A 221 -8.73 13.78 -10.89
C LYS A 221 -8.24 15.19 -10.55
N LYS A 222 -7.73 15.95 -11.52
CA LYS A 222 -7.31 17.34 -11.33
C LYS A 222 -8.50 18.30 -11.15
N GLY A 223 -9.59 18.10 -11.89
CA GLY A 223 -10.82 18.87 -11.73
C GLY A 223 -11.48 18.67 -10.37
N ALA A 224 -11.43 17.45 -9.81
CA ALA A 224 -11.92 17.14 -8.46
C ALA A 224 -11.00 17.62 -7.32
N LEU A 225 -9.77 18.05 -7.61
CA LEU A 225 -8.83 18.66 -6.65
C LEU A 225 -8.96 20.19 -6.58
N HIS A 226 -9.68 20.80 -7.54
CA HIS A 226 -9.87 22.25 -7.64
C HIS A 226 -11.31 22.72 -7.36
N ALA A 227 -12.20 21.81 -6.95
CA ALA A 227 -13.54 22.08 -6.44
C ALA A 227 -13.62 21.72 -4.96
#